data_AF-A0A9E0F3S1-F1
#
_entry.id   AF-A0A9E0F3S1-F1
#
_cell.length_a   1.000
_cell.length_b   1.000
_cell.length_c   1.000
_cell.angle_alpha   90.00
_cell.angle_beta   90.00
_cell.angle_gamma   90.00
#
_symmetry.space_group_name_H-M   'P 1'
#
loop_
_entity.id
_entity.type
_entity.pdbx_description
1 polymer ?
#
loop_
_entity_poly.entity_id
_entity_poly.type
_entity_poly.pdbx_seq_one_letter_code
_entity_poly.pdbx_strand_id
1 'polypeptide(L)'
;MFNPVKNATLIASLAWKMSKEKKEWSQQTQAYIQPYIQQALADNDGSLTQGVLYKLKDYPLEGLFAAQLMADLHEYSLSEKAQRHIGFCGAILALGDVFCDDTNMSYEQVQQMLEEPHQCKANSTIEKLFIAIYKDLLIELDDKWQVPFHKALMQGFEAEKQSRFLRDNISDREKVNAIIQEKGGRSLLIYRSLIRKEMVSGEEDVLWLTGAFTQLIDDVFDLYWDFKKHTQTSATECLDFVELSHQLQEHFQKMQKAFRNSDFPTDRVYTFLFVFNIFLQGVELYITQLKQLSGLKIQPETLLALSEQEIKFKQLSLSNVVAVLPSALSFSY
;
A
#
# COMPACT_ATOMS: atom_id res chain seq x y z
N MET A 1 0.90 -24.89 12.49
CA MET A 1 1.84 -26.03 12.63
C MET A 1 3.13 -25.70 11.88
N PHE A 2 4.30 -25.91 12.50
CA PHE A 2 5.59 -25.68 11.85
C PHE A 2 5.81 -26.69 10.70
N ASN A 3 6.09 -26.20 9.48
CA ASN A 3 6.34 -27.03 8.31
C ASN A 3 7.47 -26.44 7.45
N PRO A 4 8.74 -26.83 7.69
CA PRO A 4 9.89 -26.25 7.01
C PRO A 4 9.91 -26.55 5.51
N VAL A 5 9.34 -27.68 5.07
CA VAL A 5 9.23 -28.03 3.65
C VAL A 5 8.26 -27.09 2.95
N LYS A 6 7.06 -26.87 3.52
CA LYS A 6 6.08 -25.90 3.00
C LYS A 6 6.70 -24.50 2.95
N ASN A 7 7.40 -24.08 4.00
CA ASN A 7 8.07 -22.77 4.03
C ASN A 7 9.13 -22.65 2.93
N ALA A 8 9.99 -23.65 2.75
CA ALA A 8 10.98 -23.64 1.66
C ALA A 8 10.32 -23.53 0.28
N THR A 9 9.22 -24.26 0.04
CA THR A 9 8.44 -24.15 -1.21
C THR A 9 7.84 -22.76 -1.38
N LEU A 10 7.29 -22.16 -0.32
CA LEU A 10 6.74 -20.81 -0.36
C LEU A 10 7.81 -19.75 -0.63
N ILE A 11 9.01 -19.89 -0.05
CA ILE A 11 10.16 -19.01 -0.35
C ILE A 11 10.52 -19.09 -1.83
N ALA A 12 10.68 -20.31 -2.37
CA ALA A 12 11.01 -20.50 -3.78
C ALA A 12 9.90 -19.94 -4.70
N SER A 13 8.64 -20.16 -4.35
CA SER A 13 7.49 -19.62 -5.08
C SER A 13 7.47 -18.10 -5.04
N LEU A 14 7.64 -17.48 -3.86
CA LEU A 14 7.66 -16.02 -3.73
C LEU A 14 8.86 -15.41 -4.47
N ALA A 15 10.05 -16.01 -4.38
CA ALA A 15 11.22 -15.54 -5.13
C ALA A 15 10.99 -15.60 -6.65
N TRP A 16 10.31 -16.64 -7.14
CA TRP A 16 9.90 -16.74 -8.53
C TRP A 16 8.84 -15.69 -8.90
N LYS A 17 7.79 -15.50 -8.10
CA LYS A 17 6.78 -14.45 -8.31
C LYS A 17 7.44 -13.06 -8.35
N MET A 18 8.31 -12.76 -7.39
CA MET A 18 9.00 -11.47 -7.28
C MET A 18 10.01 -11.19 -8.41
N SER A 19 10.54 -12.23 -9.06
CA SER A 19 11.51 -12.06 -10.15
C SER A 19 10.86 -12.06 -11.53
N LYS A 20 9.93 -12.99 -11.78
CA LYS A 20 9.27 -13.15 -13.08
C LYS A 20 7.96 -12.38 -13.16
N GLU A 21 7.00 -12.70 -12.28
CA GLU A 21 5.67 -12.08 -12.32
C GLU A 21 5.75 -10.58 -12.07
N LYS A 22 6.61 -10.10 -11.16
CA LYS A 22 6.81 -8.66 -10.95
C LYS A 22 7.18 -7.91 -12.24
N LYS A 23 8.05 -8.49 -13.07
CA LYS A 23 8.45 -7.88 -14.35
C LYS A 23 7.28 -7.87 -15.33
N GLU A 24 6.58 -9.00 -15.45
CA GLU A 24 5.42 -9.15 -16.33
C GLU A 24 4.29 -8.20 -15.91
N TRP A 25 3.91 -8.20 -14.63
CA TRP A 25 2.95 -7.27 -14.04
C TRP A 25 3.35 -5.82 -14.20
N SER A 26 4.62 -5.47 -13.97
CA SER A 26 5.08 -4.10 -14.20
C SER A 26 4.91 -3.69 -15.66
N GLN A 27 5.29 -4.54 -16.62
CA GLN A 27 5.09 -4.24 -18.04
C GLN A 27 3.61 -4.14 -18.39
N GLN A 28 2.79 -5.03 -17.84
CA GLN A 28 1.36 -5.12 -18.11
C GLN A 28 0.59 -3.92 -17.52
N THR A 29 0.80 -3.57 -16.25
CA THR A 29 0.15 -2.43 -15.62
C THR A 29 0.58 -1.12 -16.28
N GLN A 30 1.84 -1.00 -16.68
CA GLN A 30 2.30 0.13 -17.49
C GLN A 30 1.59 0.19 -18.84
N ALA A 31 1.47 -0.93 -19.55
CA ALA A 31 0.78 -0.97 -20.84
C ALA A 31 -0.67 -0.49 -20.74
N TYR A 32 -1.36 -0.71 -19.62
CA TYR A 32 -2.73 -0.24 -19.41
C TYR A 32 -2.83 1.28 -19.34
N ILE A 33 -1.91 1.95 -18.62
CA ILE A 33 -1.99 3.38 -18.34
C ILE A 33 -1.17 4.24 -19.32
N GLN A 34 -0.23 3.64 -20.05
CA GLN A 34 0.68 4.33 -20.95
C GLN A 34 -0.03 5.21 -22.00
N PRO A 35 -1.15 4.79 -22.62
CA PRO A 35 -1.86 5.65 -23.57
C PRO A 35 -2.33 6.96 -22.94
N TYR A 36 -2.86 6.90 -21.71
CA TYR A 36 -3.30 8.08 -20.97
C TYR A 36 -2.14 8.99 -20.59
N ILE A 37 -1.01 8.41 -20.15
CA ILE A 37 0.21 9.16 -19.82
C ILE A 37 0.75 9.87 -21.07
N GLN A 38 0.83 9.19 -22.21
CA GLN A 38 1.31 9.79 -23.46
C GLN A 38 0.43 10.96 -23.90
N GLN A 39 -0.90 10.80 -23.79
CA GLN A 39 -1.83 11.88 -24.08
C GLN A 39 -1.66 13.06 -23.11
N ALA A 40 -1.53 12.79 -21.80
CA ALA A 40 -1.33 13.82 -20.79
C ALA A 40 0.01 14.57 -20.96
N LEU A 41 1.07 13.88 -21.39
CA LEU A 41 2.38 14.49 -21.66
C LEU A 41 2.36 15.46 -22.85
N ALA A 42 1.51 15.24 -23.85
CA ALA A 42 1.42 16.11 -25.03
C ALA A 42 1.00 17.54 -24.66
N ASP A 43 0.12 17.68 -23.67
CA ASP A 43 -0.41 18.95 -23.18
C ASP A 43 -0.08 19.16 -21.68
N ASN A 44 1.13 18.78 -21.26
CA ASN A 44 1.54 18.90 -19.86
C ASN A 44 1.74 20.36 -19.45
N ASP A 45 0.95 20.82 -18.49
CA ASP A 45 1.04 22.16 -17.89
C ASP A 45 2.12 22.27 -16.80
N GLY A 46 2.88 21.20 -16.58
CA GLY A 46 3.91 21.09 -15.55
C GLY A 46 3.47 20.34 -14.29
N SER A 47 2.17 20.05 -14.15
CA SER A 47 1.65 19.26 -13.02
C SER A 47 2.03 17.78 -13.08
N LEU A 48 2.24 17.22 -14.28
CA LEU A 48 2.71 15.84 -14.44
C LEU A 48 4.24 15.80 -14.34
N THR A 49 4.75 15.75 -13.11
CA THR A 49 6.19 15.73 -12.82
C THR A 49 6.78 14.32 -12.91
N GLN A 50 8.11 14.22 -12.88
CA GLN A 50 8.80 12.93 -12.82
C GLN A 50 8.43 12.12 -11.56
N GLY A 51 8.17 12.79 -10.43
CA GLY A 51 7.71 12.14 -9.20
C GLY A 51 6.34 11.49 -9.37
N VAL A 52 5.40 12.19 -10.02
CA VAL A 52 4.07 11.66 -10.36
C VAL A 52 4.19 10.45 -11.30
N LEU A 53 5.07 10.51 -12.30
CA LEU A 53 5.32 9.39 -13.22
C LEU A 53 5.88 8.15 -12.50
N TYR A 54 6.70 8.33 -11.46
CA TYR A 54 7.15 7.21 -10.63
C TYR A 54 6.01 6.60 -9.82
N LYS A 55 5.15 7.41 -9.17
CA LYS A 55 3.97 6.91 -8.45
C LYS A 55 3.00 6.16 -9.37
N LEU A 56 2.73 6.70 -10.58
CA LEU A 56 1.95 6.05 -11.62
C LEU A 56 2.56 4.73 -12.10
N LYS A 57 3.84 4.48 -11.83
CA LYS A 57 4.47 3.19 -12.10
C LYS A 57 4.29 2.19 -10.97
N ASP A 58 4.50 2.64 -9.74
CA ASP A 58 4.62 1.75 -8.59
C ASP A 58 3.25 1.35 -8.02
N TYR A 59 2.31 2.30 -7.87
CA TYR A 59 1.00 2.02 -7.26
C TYR A 59 0.16 1.00 -8.04
N PRO A 60 0.07 1.03 -9.39
CA PRO A 60 -0.60 -0.04 -10.14
C PRO A 60 -0.01 -1.42 -9.91
N LEU A 61 1.31 -1.52 -9.75
CA LEU A 61 1.99 -2.78 -9.49
C LEU A 61 1.73 -3.28 -8.07
N GLU A 62 1.80 -2.39 -7.08
CA GLU A 62 1.51 -2.69 -5.68
C GLU A 62 0.05 -3.10 -5.48
N GLY A 63 -0.88 -2.37 -6.12
CA GLY A 63 -2.29 -2.72 -6.14
C GLY A 63 -2.56 -4.09 -6.73
N LEU A 64 -1.88 -4.44 -7.84
CA LEU A 64 -2.00 -5.76 -8.44
C LEU A 64 -1.45 -6.86 -7.54
N PHE A 65 -0.31 -6.62 -6.87
CA PHE A 65 0.25 -7.54 -5.90
C PHE A 65 -0.71 -7.77 -4.71
N ALA A 66 -1.24 -6.69 -4.11
CA ALA A 66 -2.18 -6.76 -3.01
C ALA A 66 -3.48 -7.49 -3.41
N ALA A 67 -4.04 -7.14 -4.56
CA ALA A 67 -5.24 -7.79 -5.09
C ALA A 67 -5.02 -9.27 -5.40
N GLN A 68 -3.83 -9.67 -5.87
CA GLN A 68 -3.52 -11.08 -6.10
C GLN A 68 -3.44 -11.87 -4.79
N LEU A 69 -2.87 -11.30 -3.72
CA LEU A 69 -2.86 -11.95 -2.40
C LEU A 69 -4.29 -12.16 -1.86
N MET A 70 -5.16 -11.16 -2.04
CA MET A 70 -6.58 -11.28 -1.68
C MET A 70 -7.32 -12.29 -2.57
N ALA A 71 -7.05 -12.31 -3.87
CA ALA A 71 -7.64 -13.29 -4.78
C ALA A 71 -7.21 -14.73 -4.41
N ASP A 72 -5.94 -14.93 -4.04
CA ASP A 72 -5.41 -16.20 -3.57
C ASP A 72 -6.11 -16.69 -2.28
N LEU A 73 -6.50 -15.78 -1.37
CA LEU A 73 -7.31 -16.10 -0.19
C LEU A 73 -8.69 -16.68 -0.56
N HIS A 74 -9.27 -16.21 -1.66
CA HIS A 74 -10.56 -16.62 -2.21
C HIS A 74 -10.48 -17.78 -3.21
N GLU A 75 -9.29 -18.37 -3.39
CA GLU A 75 -9.03 -19.36 -4.44
C GLU A 75 -9.48 -18.88 -5.83
N TYR A 76 -9.33 -17.57 -6.05
CA TYR A 76 -9.77 -16.86 -7.23
C TYR A 76 -8.56 -16.45 -8.06
N SER A 77 -8.68 -16.59 -9.39
CA SER A 77 -7.68 -16.10 -10.33
C SER A 77 -8.16 -14.79 -10.93
N LEU A 78 -7.33 -13.75 -10.85
CA LEU A 78 -7.62 -12.46 -11.47
C LEU A 78 -7.57 -12.60 -13.00
N SER A 79 -8.69 -12.34 -13.68
CA SER A 79 -8.72 -12.24 -15.14
C SER A 79 -7.93 -11.02 -15.61
N GLU A 80 -7.49 -11.01 -16.88
CA GLU A 80 -6.82 -9.83 -17.47
C GLU A 80 -7.64 -8.55 -17.31
N LYS A 81 -8.98 -8.63 -17.50
CA LYS A 81 -9.90 -7.51 -17.26
C LYS A 81 -9.82 -7.01 -15.80
N ALA A 82 -9.84 -7.91 -14.82
CA ALA A 82 -9.72 -7.53 -13.41
C ALA A 82 -8.34 -6.92 -13.10
N GLN A 83 -7.26 -7.50 -13.62
CA GLN A 83 -5.91 -6.96 -13.48
C GLN A 83 -5.79 -5.55 -14.07
N ARG A 84 -6.45 -5.29 -15.21
CA ARG A 84 -6.53 -3.95 -15.80
C ARG A 84 -7.31 -2.97 -14.92
N HIS A 85 -8.45 -3.37 -14.40
CA HIS A 85 -9.21 -2.53 -13.46
C HIS A 85 -8.40 -2.17 -12.21
N ILE A 86 -7.66 -3.14 -11.67
CA ILE A 86 -6.76 -2.92 -10.53
C ILE A 86 -5.62 -1.98 -10.90
N GLY A 87 -5.04 -2.12 -12.10
CA GLY A 87 -4.02 -1.21 -12.61
C GLY A 87 -4.53 0.23 -12.73
N PHE A 88 -5.75 0.43 -13.23
CA PHE A 88 -6.41 1.74 -13.25
C PHE A 88 -6.67 2.27 -11.85
N CYS A 89 -7.15 1.42 -10.93
CA CYS A 89 -7.35 1.78 -9.55
C CYS A 89 -6.05 2.26 -8.88
N GLY A 90 -4.93 1.54 -9.08
CA GLY A 90 -3.64 1.98 -8.55
C GLY A 90 -3.20 3.33 -9.12
N ALA A 91 -3.45 3.61 -10.40
CA ALA A 91 -3.15 4.91 -10.99
C ALA A 91 -4.03 6.04 -10.43
N ILE A 92 -5.31 5.77 -10.20
CA ILE A 92 -6.26 6.67 -9.54
C ILE A 92 -5.79 7.00 -8.12
N LEU A 93 -5.36 5.99 -7.35
CA LEU A 93 -4.84 6.17 -6.01
C LEU A 93 -3.51 6.94 -6.00
N ALA A 94 -2.60 6.69 -6.97
CA ALA A 94 -1.37 7.46 -7.10
C ALA A 94 -1.63 8.96 -7.35
N LEU A 95 -2.56 9.27 -8.25
CA LEU A 95 -2.96 10.65 -8.54
C LEU A 95 -3.69 11.27 -7.34
N GLY A 96 -4.50 10.46 -6.65
CA GLY A 96 -5.19 10.86 -5.44
C GLY A 96 -4.26 11.25 -4.29
N ASP A 97 -3.22 10.45 -4.09
CA ASP A 97 -2.14 10.71 -3.15
C ASP A 97 -1.40 12.02 -3.52
N VAL A 98 -1.10 12.25 -4.80
CA VAL A 98 -0.55 13.54 -5.28
C VAL A 98 -1.48 14.70 -4.98
N PHE A 99 -2.80 14.55 -5.18
CA PHE A 99 -3.76 15.60 -4.83
C PHE A 99 -3.73 15.92 -3.34
N CYS A 100 -3.49 14.91 -2.50
CA CYS A 100 -3.43 15.06 -1.06
C CYS A 100 -2.12 15.63 -0.54
N ASP A 101 -1.01 15.20 -1.12
CA ASP A 101 0.30 15.49 -0.58
C ASP A 101 0.99 16.70 -1.21
N ASP A 102 0.85 16.83 -2.53
CA ASP A 102 1.66 17.71 -3.36
C ASP A 102 0.88 18.91 -3.93
N THR A 103 -0.44 18.94 -3.72
CA THR A 103 -1.31 20.02 -4.20
C THR A 103 -2.15 20.63 -3.08
N ASN A 104 -2.66 21.85 -3.31
CA ASN A 104 -3.64 22.49 -2.44
C ASN A 104 -5.10 22.11 -2.80
N MET A 105 -5.31 20.99 -3.48
CA MET A 105 -6.65 20.55 -3.88
C MET A 105 -7.51 20.27 -2.65
N SER A 106 -8.75 20.79 -2.65
CA SER A 106 -9.70 20.54 -1.58
C SER A 106 -10.38 19.17 -1.77
N TYR A 107 -10.88 18.60 -0.69
CA TYR A 107 -11.63 17.34 -0.75
C TYR A 107 -12.87 17.47 -1.63
N GLU A 108 -13.55 18.62 -1.59
CA GLU A 108 -14.75 18.89 -2.38
C GLU A 108 -14.45 18.84 -3.88
N GLN A 109 -13.24 19.26 -4.30
CA GLN A 109 -12.80 19.13 -5.69
C GLN A 109 -12.58 17.67 -6.09
N VAL A 110 -11.96 16.86 -5.22
CA VAL A 110 -11.78 15.42 -5.44
C VAL A 110 -13.13 14.70 -5.49
N GLN A 111 -14.01 15.02 -4.54
CA GLN A 111 -15.37 14.50 -4.49
C GLN A 111 -16.14 14.82 -5.77
N GLN A 112 -16.06 16.06 -6.27
CA GLN A 112 -16.70 16.43 -7.54
C GLN A 112 -16.16 15.60 -8.73
N MET A 113 -14.85 15.32 -8.78
CA MET A 113 -14.28 14.45 -9.81
C MET A 113 -14.80 13.00 -9.72
N LEU A 114 -15.10 12.52 -8.51
CA LEU A 114 -15.58 11.16 -8.27
C LEU A 114 -17.08 11.00 -8.52
N GLU A 115 -17.89 11.98 -8.10
CA GLU A 115 -19.36 11.96 -8.18
C GLU A 115 -19.85 12.37 -9.58
N GLU A 116 -19.22 13.40 -10.17
CA GLU A 116 -19.63 13.97 -11.46
C GLU A 116 -18.47 14.04 -12.47
N PRO A 117 -17.77 12.92 -12.76
CA PRO A 117 -16.57 12.94 -13.61
C PRO A 117 -16.85 13.53 -15.00
N HIS A 118 -18.06 13.36 -15.54
CA HIS A 118 -18.44 13.90 -16.86
C HIS A 118 -18.68 15.41 -16.89
N GLN A 119 -18.97 16.02 -15.75
CA GLN A 119 -19.27 17.46 -15.62
C GLN A 119 -18.09 18.23 -15.03
N CYS A 120 -17.17 17.53 -14.35
CA CYS A 120 -16.00 18.14 -13.76
C CYS A 120 -15.08 18.77 -14.82
N LYS A 121 -14.74 20.04 -14.63
CA LYS A 121 -13.75 20.76 -15.43
C LYS A 121 -12.38 20.62 -14.77
N ALA A 122 -11.53 19.79 -15.36
CA ALA A 122 -10.14 19.66 -14.94
C ALA A 122 -9.36 20.98 -15.11
N ASN A 123 -8.62 21.36 -14.08
CA ASN A 123 -7.81 22.58 -14.04
C ASN A 123 -6.32 22.31 -14.26
N SER A 124 -5.90 21.04 -14.19
CA SER A 124 -4.51 20.62 -14.41
C SER A 124 -4.40 19.38 -15.30
N THR A 125 -3.21 19.11 -15.83
CA THR A 125 -2.91 17.88 -16.59
C THR A 125 -3.14 16.63 -15.74
N ILE A 126 -2.76 16.63 -14.45
CA ILE A 126 -2.99 15.49 -13.55
C ILE A 126 -4.48 15.26 -13.24
N GLU A 127 -5.30 16.31 -13.13
CA GLU A 127 -6.76 16.19 -13.00
C GLU A 127 -7.39 15.59 -14.26
N LYS A 128 -6.96 16.05 -15.46
CA LYS A 128 -7.43 15.49 -16.74
C LYS A 128 -7.11 14.01 -16.83
N LEU A 129 -5.89 13.63 -16.45
CA LEU A 129 -5.42 12.25 -16.44
C LEU A 129 -6.26 11.38 -15.47
N PHE A 130 -6.50 11.87 -14.25
CA PHE A 130 -7.34 11.20 -13.26
C PHE A 130 -8.76 10.94 -13.80
N ILE A 131 -9.43 11.98 -14.29
CA ILE A 131 -10.79 11.90 -14.80
C ILE A 131 -10.88 10.94 -15.99
N ALA A 132 -9.89 10.95 -16.89
CA ALA A 132 -9.88 10.05 -18.05
C ALA A 132 -9.78 8.58 -17.64
N ILE A 133 -8.82 8.23 -16.76
CA ILE A 133 -8.65 6.85 -16.27
C ILE A 133 -9.88 6.40 -15.48
N TYR A 134 -10.41 7.26 -14.60
CA TYR A 134 -11.56 6.93 -13.78
C TYR A 134 -12.84 6.70 -14.59
N LYS A 135 -13.10 7.53 -15.62
CA LYS A 135 -14.25 7.32 -16.52
C LYS A 135 -14.18 5.96 -17.23
N ASP A 136 -13.03 5.62 -17.77
CA ASP A 136 -12.87 4.35 -18.50
C ASP A 136 -12.99 3.15 -17.55
N LEU A 137 -12.47 3.25 -16.32
CA LEU A 137 -12.69 2.24 -15.30
C LEU A 137 -14.19 2.05 -14.98
N LEU A 138 -14.95 3.14 -14.81
CA LEU A 138 -16.38 3.07 -14.53
C LEU A 138 -17.16 2.42 -15.67
N ILE A 139 -16.85 2.76 -16.93
CA ILE A 139 -17.48 2.17 -18.12
C ILE A 139 -17.28 0.65 -18.18
N GLU A 140 -16.12 0.17 -17.72
CA GLU A 140 -15.78 -1.25 -17.80
C GLU A 140 -16.26 -2.10 -16.61
N LEU A 141 -16.55 -1.46 -15.48
CA LEU A 141 -17.12 -2.12 -14.32
C LEU A 141 -18.60 -2.43 -14.57
N ASP A 142 -19.03 -3.61 -14.15
CA ASP A 142 -20.44 -3.99 -14.23
C ASP A 142 -21.20 -3.28 -13.09
N ASP A 143 -22.47 -2.91 -13.27
CA ASP A 143 -23.27 -2.14 -12.29
C ASP A 143 -23.22 -2.71 -10.86
N LYS A 144 -23.20 -4.05 -10.73
CA LYS A 144 -23.06 -4.77 -9.45
C LYS A 144 -21.82 -4.34 -8.66
N TRP A 145 -20.73 -3.98 -9.34
CA TRP A 145 -19.43 -3.69 -8.73
C TRP A 145 -19.09 -2.20 -8.75
N GLN A 146 -19.73 -1.40 -9.61
CA GLN A 146 -19.52 0.05 -9.66
C GLN A 146 -19.86 0.73 -8.33
N VAL A 147 -21.03 0.46 -7.75
CA VAL A 147 -21.48 1.13 -6.51
C VAL A 147 -20.58 0.78 -5.31
N PRO A 148 -20.25 -0.50 -5.04
CA PRO A 148 -19.29 -0.84 -3.98
C PRO A 148 -17.91 -0.23 -4.19
N PHE A 149 -17.40 -0.24 -5.43
CA PHE A 149 -16.10 0.36 -5.75
C PHE A 149 -16.10 1.87 -5.51
N HIS A 150 -17.10 2.59 -6.03
CA HIS A 150 -17.22 4.02 -5.84
C HIS A 150 -17.32 4.39 -4.35
N LYS A 151 -18.13 3.65 -3.58
CA LYS A 151 -18.23 3.84 -2.13
C LYS A 151 -16.88 3.65 -1.43
N ALA A 152 -16.16 2.57 -1.74
CA ALA A 152 -14.85 2.30 -1.15
C ALA A 152 -13.84 3.40 -1.51
N LEU A 153 -13.84 3.86 -2.76
CA LEU A 153 -12.97 4.92 -3.24
C LEU A 153 -13.24 6.25 -2.52
N MET A 154 -14.51 6.65 -2.39
CA MET A 154 -14.92 7.84 -1.65
C MET A 154 -14.47 7.80 -0.17
N GLN A 155 -14.62 6.64 0.48
CA GLN A 155 -14.16 6.45 1.86
C GLN A 155 -12.63 6.50 1.97
N GLY A 156 -11.91 5.94 0.99
CA GLY A 156 -10.45 6.03 0.92
C GLY A 156 -9.97 7.47 0.81
N PHE A 157 -10.56 8.26 -0.08
CA PHE A 157 -10.20 9.67 -0.24
C PHE A 157 -10.55 10.53 0.98
N GLU A 158 -11.61 10.20 1.72
CA GLU A 158 -11.90 10.86 2.99
C GLU A 158 -10.86 10.50 4.07
N ALA A 159 -10.40 9.25 4.12
CA ALA A 159 -9.29 8.87 5.00
C ALA A 159 -7.98 9.58 4.64
N GLU A 160 -7.68 9.70 3.35
CA GLU A 160 -6.51 10.43 2.81
C GLU A 160 -6.56 11.94 3.14
N LYS A 161 -7.76 12.53 3.13
CA LYS A 161 -7.96 13.89 3.59
C LYS A 161 -7.65 14.02 5.08
N GLN A 162 -8.14 13.08 5.89
CA GLN A 162 -7.90 13.09 7.33
C GLN A 162 -6.41 12.94 7.68
N SER A 163 -5.64 12.21 6.86
CA SER A 163 -4.19 12.12 7.07
C SER A 163 -3.44 13.43 6.84
N ARG A 164 -4.02 14.44 6.19
CA ARG A 164 -3.37 15.77 6.10
C ARG A 164 -3.22 16.44 7.47
N PHE A 165 -4.13 16.16 8.41
CA PHE A 165 -4.03 16.66 9.78
C PHE A 165 -2.80 16.11 10.52
N LEU A 166 -2.16 15.06 10.00
CA LEU A 166 -0.90 14.54 10.56
C LEU A 166 0.29 15.50 10.36
N ARG A 167 0.15 16.51 9.50
CA ARG A 167 1.12 17.61 9.38
C ARG A 167 0.84 18.73 10.39
N ASP A 168 -0.36 18.75 10.96
CA ASP A 168 -0.66 19.58 12.11
C ASP A 168 -0.15 18.84 13.35
N ASN A 169 0.49 19.54 14.29
CA ASN A 169 1.05 18.90 15.48
C ASN A 169 -0.08 18.37 16.40
N ILE A 170 -0.50 17.13 16.16
CA ILE A 170 -1.46 16.36 16.94
C ILE A 170 -0.74 15.85 18.20
N SER A 171 -1.25 16.26 19.36
CA SER A 171 -0.71 15.86 20.66
C SER A 171 -1.14 14.45 21.11
N ASP A 172 -2.12 13.86 20.41
CA ASP A 172 -2.71 12.58 20.76
C ASP A 172 -2.25 11.46 19.81
N ARG A 173 -1.34 10.61 20.30
CA ARG A 173 -0.80 9.47 19.55
C ARG A 173 -1.86 8.43 19.20
N GLU A 174 -2.89 8.24 20.03
CA GLU A 174 -3.97 7.29 19.71
C GLU A 174 -4.74 7.78 18.48
N LYS A 175 -4.96 9.10 18.37
CA LYS A 175 -5.58 9.72 17.22
C LYS A 175 -4.72 9.60 15.95
N VAL A 176 -3.41 9.83 16.05
CA VAL A 176 -2.46 9.62 14.94
C VAL A 176 -2.56 8.18 14.43
N ASN A 177 -2.46 7.20 15.33
CA ASN A 177 -2.56 5.78 14.99
C ASN A 177 -3.92 5.46 14.34
N ALA A 178 -5.04 5.99 14.84
CA ALA A 178 -6.37 5.73 14.27
C ALA A 178 -6.50 6.24 12.83
N ILE A 179 -5.99 7.44 12.53
CA ILE A 179 -6.02 8.02 11.18
C ILE A 179 -5.21 7.16 10.21
N ILE A 180 -4.03 6.71 10.63
CA ILE A 180 -3.13 5.89 9.81
C ILE A 180 -3.71 4.51 9.55
N GLN A 181 -4.33 3.91 10.57
CA GLN A 181 -5.05 2.63 10.43
C GLN A 181 -6.25 2.78 9.47
N GLU A 182 -6.99 3.89 9.54
CA GLU A 182 -8.09 4.19 8.63
C GLU A 182 -7.59 4.28 7.18
N LYS A 183 -6.52 5.04 6.92
CA LYS A 183 -5.91 5.15 5.57
C LYS A 183 -5.50 3.79 5.03
N GLY A 184 -4.71 3.04 5.81
CA GLY A 184 -4.26 1.70 5.42
C GLY A 184 -5.40 0.73 5.17
N GLY A 185 -6.35 0.61 6.10
CA GLY A 185 -7.49 -0.30 6.00
C GLY A 185 -8.41 0.01 4.81
N ARG A 186 -8.72 1.29 4.57
CA ARG A 186 -9.54 1.71 3.42
C ARG A 186 -8.88 1.41 2.09
N SER A 187 -7.56 1.58 1.96
CA SER A 187 -6.85 1.30 0.71
C SER A 187 -7.02 -0.16 0.26
N LEU A 188 -6.94 -1.14 1.17
CA LEU A 188 -7.17 -2.55 0.84
C LEU A 188 -8.64 -2.84 0.50
N LEU A 189 -9.59 -2.18 1.16
CA LEU A 189 -11.01 -2.32 0.85
C LEU A 189 -11.36 -1.81 -0.56
N ILE A 190 -10.65 -0.78 -1.05
CA ILE A 190 -10.80 -0.30 -2.43
C ILE A 190 -10.40 -1.42 -3.41
N TYR A 191 -9.21 -2.00 -3.26
CA TYR A 191 -8.79 -3.10 -4.13
C TYR A 191 -9.70 -4.32 -4.00
N ARG A 192 -10.17 -4.61 -2.77
CA ARG A 192 -11.09 -5.72 -2.53
C ARG A 192 -12.40 -5.58 -3.30
N SER A 193 -12.91 -4.37 -3.45
CA SER A 193 -14.16 -4.11 -4.19
C SER A 193 -14.08 -4.47 -5.69
N LEU A 194 -12.86 -4.60 -6.23
CA LEU A 194 -12.60 -5.02 -7.61
C LEU A 194 -12.44 -6.54 -7.77
N ILE A 195 -12.36 -7.28 -6.66
CA ILE A 195 -12.34 -8.74 -6.66
C ILE A 195 -13.79 -9.23 -6.68
N ARG A 196 -14.20 -9.81 -7.81
CA ARG A 196 -15.59 -10.21 -8.12
C ARG A 196 -16.05 -11.48 -7.38
N LYS A 197 -15.83 -11.50 -6.07
CA LYS A 197 -16.21 -12.55 -5.11
C LYS A 197 -16.89 -11.91 -3.91
N GLU A 198 -17.86 -12.60 -3.34
CA GLU A 198 -18.51 -12.17 -2.10
C GLU A 198 -17.52 -12.25 -0.94
N MET A 199 -17.68 -11.37 0.05
CA MET A 199 -16.82 -11.40 1.22
C MET A 199 -17.22 -12.56 2.14
N VAL A 200 -16.23 -13.22 2.72
CA VAL A 200 -16.47 -14.23 3.75
C VAL A 200 -16.61 -13.57 5.12
N SER A 201 -17.13 -14.30 6.12
CA SER A 201 -17.24 -13.78 7.48
C SER A 201 -15.87 -13.39 8.04
N GLY A 202 -15.79 -12.23 8.70
CA GLY A 202 -14.56 -11.68 9.28
C GLY A 202 -13.55 -11.11 8.27
N GLU A 203 -13.85 -11.13 6.97
CA GLU A 203 -12.92 -10.64 5.95
C GLU A 203 -12.64 -9.14 6.06
N GLU A 204 -13.66 -8.32 6.35
CA GLU A 204 -13.50 -6.87 6.47
C GLU A 204 -12.49 -6.53 7.59
N ASP A 205 -12.59 -7.16 8.76
CA ASP A 205 -11.66 -6.99 9.87
C ASP A 205 -10.24 -7.44 9.51
N VAL A 206 -10.11 -8.54 8.77
CA VAL A 206 -8.83 -9.02 8.27
C VAL A 206 -8.18 -8.01 7.34
N LEU A 207 -8.93 -7.48 6.37
CA LEU A 207 -8.42 -6.51 5.40
C LEU A 207 -8.09 -5.18 6.09
N TRP A 208 -8.91 -4.76 7.04
CA TRP A 208 -8.65 -3.59 7.87
C TRP A 208 -7.31 -3.67 8.58
N LEU A 209 -7.09 -4.75 9.33
CA LEU A 209 -5.87 -4.95 10.11
C LEU A 209 -4.64 -5.21 9.24
N THR A 210 -4.82 -5.86 8.08
CA THR A 210 -3.76 -6.02 7.09
C THR A 210 -3.35 -4.65 6.53
N GLY A 211 -4.31 -3.79 6.21
CA GLY A 211 -4.06 -2.45 5.68
C GLY A 211 -3.35 -1.59 6.71
N ALA A 212 -3.81 -1.60 7.96
CA ALA A 212 -3.14 -0.96 9.09
C ALA A 212 -1.68 -1.43 9.28
N PHE A 213 -1.44 -2.74 9.20
CA PHE A 213 -0.09 -3.29 9.29
C PHE A 213 0.78 -2.86 8.10
N THR A 214 0.22 -2.84 6.88
CA THR A 214 0.92 -2.40 5.67
C THR A 214 1.28 -0.92 5.75
N GLN A 215 0.39 -0.08 6.26
CA GLN A 215 0.68 1.35 6.46
C GLN A 215 1.77 1.56 7.51
N LEU A 216 1.77 0.79 8.62
CA LEU A 216 2.87 0.88 9.58
C LEU A 216 4.22 0.47 8.98
N ILE A 217 4.24 -0.50 8.06
CA ILE A 217 5.45 -0.85 7.30
C ILE A 217 5.92 0.31 6.42
N ASP A 218 4.99 0.95 5.72
CA ASP A 218 5.23 2.12 4.88
C ASP A 218 5.83 3.27 5.71
N ASP A 219 5.17 3.64 6.83
CA ASP A 219 5.65 4.65 7.78
C ASP A 219 7.09 4.38 8.27
N VAL A 220 7.48 3.11 8.43
CA VAL A 220 8.85 2.76 8.83
C VAL A 220 9.84 3.02 7.69
N PHE A 221 9.49 2.67 6.45
CA PHE A 221 10.35 2.92 5.28
C PHE A 221 10.46 4.42 4.96
N ASP A 222 9.39 5.17 5.19
CA ASP A 222 9.31 6.60 4.95
C ASP A 222 9.73 7.46 6.13
N LEU A 223 10.12 6.87 7.27
CA LEU A 223 10.49 7.56 8.50
C LEU A 223 11.43 8.77 8.30
N TYR A 224 12.46 8.64 7.46
CA TYR A 224 13.36 9.76 7.13
C TYR A 224 12.64 10.89 6.38
N TRP A 225 11.81 10.54 5.40
CA TRP A 225 11.07 11.47 4.58
C TRP A 225 9.95 12.15 5.36
N ASP A 226 9.29 11.43 6.27
CA ASP A 226 8.28 11.96 7.18
C ASP A 226 8.89 13.00 8.12
N PHE A 227 10.06 12.72 8.71
CA PHE A 227 10.78 13.75 9.50
C PHE A 227 11.15 14.97 8.67
N LYS A 228 11.59 14.78 7.42
CA LYS A 228 11.93 15.88 6.51
C LYS A 228 10.72 16.73 6.13
N LYS A 229 9.52 16.13 6.09
CA LYS A 229 8.24 16.77 5.79
C LYS A 229 7.48 17.25 7.03
N HIS A 230 7.97 16.95 8.24
CA HIS A 230 7.27 17.17 9.50
C HIS A 230 5.90 16.49 9.57
N THR A 231 5.79 15.29 9.00
CA THR A 231 4.58 14.45 9.07
C THR A 231 4.64 13.58 10.33
N GLN A 232 3.58 13.57 11.13
CA GLN A 232 3.42 12.62 12.23
C GLN A 232 2.86 11.29 11.73
N THR A 233 3.63 10.22 11.86
CA THR A 233 3.22 8.86 11.53
C THR A 233 3.33 7.94 12.74
N SER A 234 2.87 6.70 12.62
CA SER A 234 2.97 5.73 13.72
C SER A 234 4.44 5.50 14.10
N ALA A 235 5.34 5.60 13.11
CA ALA A 235 6.77 5.42 13.28
C ALA A 235 7.47 6.66 13.87
N THR A 236 7.11 7.88 13.46
CA THR A 236 7.72 9.10 14.01
C THR A 236 7.34 9.37 15.46
N GLU A 237 6.17 8.87 15.89
CA GLU A 237 5.67 9.01 17.25
C GLU A 237 6.26 7.96 18.23
N CYS A 238 7.06 7.01 17.75
CA CYS A 238 7.78 6.07 18.60
C CYS A 238 9.02 6.74 19.23
N LEU A 239 9.27 6.45 20.52
CA LEU A 239 10.41 7.00 21.25
C LEU A 239 11.73 6.35 20.83
N ASP A 240 11.69 5.06 20.49
CA ASP A 240 12.85 4.29 20.07
C ASP A 240 12.51 3.10 19.18
N PHE A 241 13.56 2.53 18.58
CA PHE A 241 13.43 1.40 17.67
C PHE A 241 12.92 0.12 18.35
N VAL A 242 13.02 0.00 19.69
CA VAL A 242 12.48 -1.16 20.40
C VAL A 242 10.96 -1.06 20.48
N GLU A 243 10.44 0.13 20.79
CA GLU A 243 9.02 0.42 20.75
C GLU A 243 8.43 0.20 19.34
N LEU A 244 9.10 0.71 18.30
CA LEU A 244 8.66 0.55 16.92
C LEU A 244 8.58 -0.93 16.49
N SER A 245 9.61 -1.73 16.80
CA SER A 245 9.59 -3.19 16.57
C SER A 245 8.45 -3.86 17.34
N HIS A 246 8.22 -3.49 18.61
CA HIS A 246 7.11 -4.04 19.39
C HIS A 246 5.75 -3.72 18.75
N GLN A 247 5.54 -2.48 18.31
CA GLN A 247 4.31 -2.05 17.65
C GLN A 247 4.06 -2.84 16.35
N LEU A 248 5.09 -3.11 15.54
CA LEU A 248 4.99 -3.96 14.35
C LEU A 248 4.54 -5.39 14.70
N GLN A 249 5.18 -6.00 15.70
CA GLN A 249 4.82 -7.36 16.14
C GLN A 249 3.38 -7.42 16.66
N GLU A 250 2.93 -6.43 17.43
CA GLU A 250 1.55 -6.37 17.91
C GLU A 250 0.54 -6.26 16.77
N HIS A 251 0.79 -5.44 15.74
CA HIS A 251 -0.10 -5.32 14.58
C HIS A 251 -0.15 -6.64 13.80
N PHE A 252 0.99 -7.30 13.61
CA PHE A 252 1.05 -8.60 12.97
C PHE A 252 0.25 -9.66 13.76
N GLN A 253 0.37 -9.68 15.09
CA GLN A 253 -0.41 -10.59 15.94
C GLN A 253 -1.91 -10.31 15.91
N LYS A 254 -2.32 -9.03 15.88
CA LYS A 254 -3.74 -8.64 15.71
C LYS A 254 -4.30 -9.15 14.37
N MET A 255 -3.54 -8.97 13.28
CA MET A 255 -3.90 -9.52 11.97
C MET A 255 -4.02 -11.04 12.02
N GLN A 256 -3.06 -11.76 12.62
CA GLN A 256 -3.12 -13.22 12.78
C GLN A 256 -4.38 -13.67 13.55
N LYS A 257 -4.76 -12.94 14.61
CA LYS A 257 -5.97 -13.22 15.40
C LYS A 257 -7.24 -13.01 14.59
N ALA A 258 -7.32 -11.95 13.78
CA ALA A 258 -8.46 -11.71 12.91
C ALA A 258 -8.64 -12.86 11.91
N PHE A 259 -7.55 -13.33 11.31
CA PHE A 259 -7.60 -14.51 10.44
C PHE A 259 -8.11 -15.78 11.14
N ARG A 260 -7.77 -16.00 12.42
CA ARG A 260 -8.29 -17.16 13.19
C ARG A 260 -9.80 -17.09 13.41
N ASN A 261 -10.38 -15.89 13.35
CA ASN A 261 -11.81 -15.63 13.53
C ASN A 261 -12.57 -15.47 12.21
N SER A 262 -11.89 -15.65 11.07
CA SER A 262 -12.47 -15.51 9.73
C SER A 262 -12.77 -16.87 9.11
N ASP A 263 -13.63 -16.88 8.09
CA ASP A 263 -14.01 -18.10 7.37
C ASP A 263 -13.07 -18.45 6.20
N PHE A 264 -11.87 -17.85 6.16
CA PHE A 264 -10.89 -18.18 5.13
C PHE A 264 -10.32 -19.59 5.28
N PRO A 265 -10.02 -20.30 4.18
CA PRO A 265 -9.38 -21.61 4.26
C PRO A 265 -8.00 -21.52 4.93
N THR A 266 -7.74 -22.37 5.94
CA THR A 266 -6.52 -22.32 6.77
C THR A 266 -5.23 -22.37 5.95
N ASP A 267 -5.20 -23.15 4.87
CA ASP A 267 -4.01 -23.23 4.00
C ASP A 267 -3.72 -21.92 3.25
N ARG A 268 -4.78 -21.18 2.87
CA ARG A 268 -4.65 -19.88 2.21
C ARG A 268 -4.22 -18.80 3.19
N VAL A 269 -4.80 -18.80 4.38
CA VAL A 269 -4.38 -17.94 5.50
C VAL A 269 -2.90 -18.15 5.81
N TYR A 270 -2.44 -19.40 5.89
CA TYR A 270 -1.02 -19.70 6.13
C TYR A 270 -0.11 -19.05 5.09
N THR A 271 -0.42 -19.21 3.79
CA THR A 271 0.37 -18.63 2.70
C THR A 271 0.35 -17.11 2.74
N PHE A 272 -0.80 -16.49 3.02
CA PHE A 272 -0.91 -15.04 3.13
C PHE A 272 -0.06 -14.50 4.28
N LEU A 273 -0.23 -15.05 5.48
CA LEU A 273 0.53 -14.65 6.66
C LEU A 273 2.03 -14.93 6.52
N PHE A 274 2.41 -15.97 5.78
CA PHE A 274 3.80 -16.26 5.45
C PHE A 274 4.44 -15.11 4.63
N VAL A 275 3.73 -14.57 3.63
CA VAL A 275 4.21 -13.43 2.84
C VAL A 275 4.40 -12.19 3.74
N PHE A 276 3.40 -11.88 4.57
CA PHE A 276 3.51 -10.73 5.49
C PHE A 276 4.57 -10.93 6.59
N ASN A 277 4.84 -12.17 7.01
CA ASN A 277 5.97 -12.45 7.88
C ASN A 277 7.30 -12.12 7.20
N ILE A 278 7.46 -12.39 5.90
CA ILE A 278 8.68 -12.00 5.17
C ILE A 278 8.82 -10.47 5.15
N PHE A 279 7.73 -9.72 4.93
CA PHE A 279 7.76 -8.27 5.01
C PHE A 279 8.13 -7.76 6.41
N LEU A 280 7.53 -8.32 7.46
CA LEU A 280 7.87 -8.02 8.85
C LEU A 280 9.38 -8.18 9.11
N GLN A 281 9.95 -9.33 8.71
CA GLN A 281 11.38 -9.58 8.89
C GLN A 281 12.25 -8.60 8.08
N GLY A 282 11.83 -8.25 6.86
CA GLY A 282 12.52 -7.24 6.05
C GLY A 282 12.54 -5.85 6.71
N VAL A 283 11.44 -5.47 7.34
CA VAL A 283 11.32 -4.20 8.07
C VAL A 283 12.14 -4.22 9.36
N GLU A 284 12.14 -5.32 10.12
CA GLU A 284 12.97 -5.48 11.32
C GLU A 284 14.48 -5.38 11.00
N LEU A 285 14.90 -5.89 9.84
CA LEU A 285 16.27 -5.69 9.35
C LEU A 285 16.55 -4.22 9.04
N TYR A 286 15.59 -3.51 8.44
CA TYR A 286 15.73 -2.08 8.18
C TYR A 286 15.81 -1.25 9.47
N ILE A 287 14.95 -1.55 10.45
CA ILE A 287 15.02 -0.97 11.79
C ILE A 287 16.39 -1.22 12.44
N THR A 288 16.93 -2.43 12.29
CA THR A 288 18.27 -2.76 12.80
C THR A 288 19.36 -1.90 12.14
N GLN A 289 19.28 -1.67 10.82
CA GLN A 289 20.19 -0.76 10.11
C GLN A 289 20.04 0.69 10.61
N LEU A 290 18.82 1.20 10.71
CA LEU A 290 18.58 2.57 11.20
C LEU A 290 19.11 2.74 12.62
N LYS A 291 18.90 1.76 13.49
CA LYS A 291 19.44 1.74 14.86
C LYS A 291 20.98 1.77 14.89
N GLN A 292 21.63 1.08 13.96
CA GLN A 292 23.10 1.11 13.85
C GLN A 292 23.61 2.48 13.38
N LEU A 293 22.89 3.15 12.48
CA LEU A 293 23.27 4.44 11.91
C LEU A 293 22.96 5.62 12.84
N SER A 294 21.84 5.60 13.55
CA SER A 294 21.29 6.75 14.28
C SER A 294 21.26 6.57 15.81
N GLY A 295 21.60 5.38 16.31
CA GLY A 295 21.50 5.03 17.72
C GLY A 295 20.16 4.40 18.09
N LEU A 296 19.90 4.22 19.39
CA LEU A 296 18.70 3.52 19.86
C LEU A 296 17.43 4.37 19.71
N LYS A 297 17.53 5.68 19.95
CA LYS A 297 16.38 6.59 19.96
C LYS A 297 16.03 7.01 18.54
N ILE A 298 14.73 7.11 18.27
CA ILE A 298 14.21 7.68 17.02
C ILE A 298 14.19 9.20 17.23
N GLN A 299 15.13 9.91 16.61
CA GLN A 299 15.28 11.35 16.76
C GLN A 299 15.45 12.00 15.39
N PRO A 300 14.69 13.07 15.08
CA PRO A 300 14.84 13.77 13.81
C PRO A 300 16.27 14.24 13.58
N GLU A 301 16.96 14.71 14.62
CA GLU A 301 18.30 15.30 14.50
C GLU A 301 19.34 14.27 14.03
N THR A 302 19.27 13.02 14.53
CA THR A 302 20.23 11.97 14.17
C THR A 302 19.91 11.36 12.81
N LEU A 303 18.62 11.16 12.49
CA LEU A 303 18.20 10.59 11.22
C LEU A 303 18.37 11.57 10.06
N LEU A 304 18.06 12.85 10.24
CA LEU A 304 18.23 13.87 9.20
C LEU A 304 19.68 14.26 8.95
N ALA A 305 20.60 13.89 9.86
CA ALA A 305 22.05 14.03 9.63
C ALA A 305 22.62 12.99 8.66
N LEU A 306 21.88 11.89 8.40
CA LEU A 306 22.26 10.86 7.44
C LEU A 306 21.97 11.32 6.00
N SER A 307 22.79 10.87 5.06
CA SER A 307 22.51 11.05 3.64
C SER A 307 21.44 10.07 3.14
N GLU A 308 20.74 10.46 2.07
CA GLU A 308 19.73 9.62 1.41
C GLU A 308 20.28 8.26 0.92
N GLN A 309 21.60 8.16 0.68
CA GLN A 309 22.25 6.90 0.29
C GLN A 309 22.47 5.97 1.49
N GLU A 310 22.71 6.51 2.69
CA GLU A 310 22.95 5.71 3.90
C GLU A 310 21.67 5.05 4.41
N ILE A 311 20.55 5.77 4.30
CA ILE A 311 19.22 5.27 4.70
C ILE A 311 18.62 4.31 3.66
N LYS A 312 19.19 4.22 2.46
CA LYS A 312 18.61 3.45 1.36
C LYS A 312 18.65 1.95 1.67
N PHE A 313 17.48 1.34 1.78
CA PHE A 313 17.35 -0.08 2.01
C PHE A 313 17.06 -0.87 0.74
N LYS A 314 17.92 -1.84 0.43
CA LYS A 314 17.68 -2.78 -0.67
C LYS A 314 17.06 -4.06 -0.10
N GLN A 315 15.75 -4.06 0.09
CA GLN A 315 14.99 -5.20 0.65
C GLN A 315 15.37 -6.54 0.00
N LEU A 316 15.51 -6.55 -1.34
CA LEU A 316 15.81 -7.75 -2.13
C LEU A 316 17.31 -7.96 -2.42
N SER A 317 18.20 -7.33 -1.67
CA SER A 317 19.63 -7.64 -1.77
C SER A 317 19.90 -9.07 -1.26
N LEU A 318 20.89 -9.75 -1.83
CA LEU A 318 21.21 -11.14 -1.45
C LEU A 318 21.50 -11.27 0.04
N SER A 319 22.23 -10.31 0.64
CA SER A 319 22.53 -10.29 2.06
C SER A 319 21.26 -10.22 2.91
N ASN A 320 20.30 -9.36 2.53
CA ASN A 320 19.06 -9.18 3.29
C ASN A 320 18.14 -10.39 3.14
N VAL A 321 18.06 -10.96 1.94
CA VAL A 321 17.32 -12.22 1.72
C VAL A 321 17.90 -13.32 2.61
N VAL A 322 19.23 -13.51 2.60
CA VAL A 322 19.90 -14.52 3.44
C VAL A 322 19.64 -14.27 4.93
N ALA A 323 19.62 -13.01 5.37
CA ALA A 323 19.34 -12.67 6.76
C ALA A 323 17.90 -12.99 7.20
N VAL A 324 16.91 -12.89 6.29
CA VAL A 324 15.50 -13.23 6.57
C VAL A 324 15.23 -14.74 6.52
N LEU A 325 16.00 -15.51 5.75
CA LEU A 325 15.73 -16.93 5.48
C LEU A 325 15.50 -17.79 6.75
N PRO A 326 16.32 -17.70 7.81
CA PRO A 326 16.10 -18.51 9.01
C PRO A 326 14.74 -18.27 9.66
N SER A 327 14.34 -17.00 9.81
CA SER A 327 13.05 -16.60 10.37
C SER A 327 11.88 -16.99 9.46
N ALA A 328 12.05 -16.88 8.13
CA ALA A 328 11.04 -17.32 7.18
C ALA A 328 10.86 -18.85 7.25
N LEU A 329 11.95 -19.61 7.33
CA LEU A 329 11.90 -21.06 7.44
C LEU A 329 11.28 -21.52 8.76
N SER A 330 11.46 -20.78 9.86
CA SER A 330 10.88 -21.06 11.18
C SER A 330 9.42 -20.60 11.35
N PHE A 331 8.83 -19.94 10.34
CA PHE A 331 7.47 -19.43 10.44
C PHE A 331 6.46 -20.52 10.80
N SER A 332 5.58 -20.18 11.73
CA SER A 332 4.46 -21.02 12.13
C SER A 332 3.23 -20.16 12.44
N TYR A 333 2.07 -20.69 12.09
CA TYR A 333 0.75 -20.13 12.36
C TYR A 333 -0.14 -21.17 13.03
#